data_AF-A0A971B7W4-F1
#
_entry.id   AF-A0A971B7W4-F1
#
_cell.length_a   1.000
_cell.length_b   1.000
_cell.length_c   1.000
_cell.angle_alpha   90.00
_cell.angle_beta   90.00
_cell.angle_gamma   90.00
#
_symmetry.space_group_name_H-M   'P 1'
#
loop_
_entity.id
_entity.type
_entity.pdbx_description
1 polymer ?
#
loop_
_entity_poly.entity_id
_entity_poly.type
_entity_poly.pdbx_seq_one_letter_code
_entity_poly.pdbx_strand_id
1 'polypeptide(L)'
;MKQHRAEKRVKIIPAIHGKLTAERKVCEPDIYWILEKWLDRHPEIRKRRKDIRVVSGRWTTEDGLKTDVITVSITAGDDIAGYDPEQDADIYEYWKAEDRYWTSG
;
A
#
# COMPACT_ATOMS: atom_id res chain seq x y z
N MET A 1 -8.48 -1.82 32.70
CA MET A 1 -8.50 -2.49 31.38
C MET A 1 -7.80 -1.56 30.39
N LYS A 2 -6.59 -1.90 29.93
CA LYS A 2 -5.84 -1.06 28.99
C LYS A 2 -6.48 -1.22 27.61
N GLN A 3 -7.31 -0.27 27.22
CA GLN A 3 -7.75 -0.18 25.83
C GLN A 3 -6.48 0.09 25.01
N HIS A 4 -6.00 -0.91 24.27
CA HIS A 4 -5.08 -0.67 23.17
C HIS A 4 -5.86 0.20 22.18
N ARG A 5 -5.73 1.53 22.31
CA ARG A 5 -6.18 2.47 21.29
C ARG A 5 -5.39 2.07 20.05
N ALA A 6 -6.00 1.34 19.12
CA ALA A 6 -5.36 1.00 17.87
C ALA A 6 -4.80 2.30 17.31
N GLU A 7 -3.48 2.39 17.22
CA GLU A 7 -2.81 3.59 16.74
C GLU A 7 -3.44 3.91 15.39
N LYS A 8 -4.09 5.08 15.28
CA LYS A 8 -4.77 5.47 14.05
C LYS A 8 -3.70 5.50 12.97
N ARG A 9 -3.83 4.67 11.92
CA ARG A 9 -2.86 4.61 10.83
C ARG A 9 -3.47 5.26 9.59
N VAL A 10 -2.68 6.06 8.89
CA VAL A 10 -3.04 6.63 7.59
C VAL A 10 -2.50 5.69 6.53
N LYS A 11 -3.36 5.28 5.60
CA LYS A 11 -2.98 4.50 4.43
C LYS A 11 -2.24 5.45 3.48
N ILE A 12 -1.05 5.07 3.02
CA ILE A 12 -0.25 5.91 2.10
C ILE A 12 -0.18 5.27 0.70
N ILE A 13 -0.09 3.94 0.66
CA ILE A 13 -0.22 3.15 -0.56
C ILE A 13 -1.36 2.18 -0.31
N PRO A 14 -2.42 2.19 -1.16
CA PRO A 14 -3.53 1.28 -1.04
C PRO A 14 -3.13 -0.16 -1.35
N ALA A 15 -4.08 -1.07 -1.32
CA ALA A 15 -3.82 -2.44 -1.71
C ALA A 15 -3.35 -2.45 -3.17
N ILE A 16 -2.18 -3.03 -3.38
CA ILE A 16 -1.59 -3.25 -4.70
C ILE A 16 -1.23 -4.72 -4.85
N HIS A 17 -1.33 -5.25 -6.06
CA HIS A 17 -1.01 -6.65 -6.34
C HIS A 17 -0.33 -6.81 -7.69
N GLY A 18 0.40 -7.91 -7.84
CA GLY A 18 1.06 -8.25 -9.09
C GLY A 18 0.09 -8.45 -10.25
N LYS A 19 0.60 -8.23 -11.46
CA LYS A 19 -0.16 -8.33 -12.72
C LYS A 19 0.41 -9.46 -13.56
N LEU A 20 -0.46 -10.13 -14.33
CA LEU A 20 -0.06 -11.16 -15.26
C LEU A 20 0.62 -10.53 -16.47
N THR A 21 1.81 -10.98 -16.82
CA THR A 21 2.49 -10.58 -18.05
C THR A 21 2.00 -11.41 -19.25
N ALA A 22 2.30 -10.96 -20.47
CA ALA A 22 2.00 -11.71 -21.70
C ALA A 22 2.63 -13.12 -21.72
N GLU A 23 3.72 -13.33 -20.97
CA GLU A 23 4.38 -14.63 -20.78
C GLU A 23 3.71 -15.52 -19.72
N ARG A 24 2.54 -15.14 -19.20
CA ARG A 24 1.82 -15.82 -18.11
C ARG A 24 2.62 -15.92 -16.81
N LYS A 25 3.50 -14.95 -16.55
CA LYS A 25 4.23 -14.82 -15.28
C LYS A 25 3.59 -13.72 -14.43
N VAL A 26 3.68 -13.85 -13.11
CA VAL A 26 3.33 -12.77 -12.19
C VAL A 26 4.49 -11.77 -12.17
N CYS A 27 4.21 -10.51 -12.43
CA CYS A 27 5.12 -9.43 -12.09
C CYS A 27 4.61 -8.81 -10.79
N GLU A 28 5.38 -8.87 -9.71
CA GLU A 28 5.00 -8.31 -8.40
C GLU A 28 5.42 -6.83 -8.30
N PRO A 29 4.67 -6.00 -7.55
CA PRO A 29 5.07 -4.62 -7.31
C PRO A 29 6.35 -4.54 -6.47
N ASP A 30 7.32 -3.73 -6.91
CA ASP A 30 8.49 -3.40 -6.10
C ASP A 30 8.10 -2.38 -5.02
N ILE A 31 7.76 -2.89 -3.84
CA ILE A 31 7.28 -2.04 -2.76
C ILE A 31 8.34 -1.05 -2.25
N TYR A 32 9.63 -1.42 -2.31
CA TYR A 32 10.69 -0.52 -1.88
C TYR A 32 10.82 0.63 -2.86
N TRP A 33 10.76 0.37 -4.17
CA TRP A 33 10.77 1.41 -5.18
C TRP A 33 9.56 2.35 -5.06
N ILE A 34 8.35 1.80 -4.91
CA ILE A 34 7.11 2.57 -4.73
C ILE A 34 7.20 3.46 -3.48
N LEU A 35 7.67 2.89 -2.36
CA LEU A 35 7.82 3.62 -1.11
C LEU A 35 8.88 4.72 -1.22
N GLU A 36 10.03 4.48 -1.85
CA GLU A 36 11.04 5.53 -2.07
C GLU A 36 10.48 6.67 -2.93
N LYS A 37 9.75 6.36 -4.01
CA LYS A 37 9.10 7.38 -4.85
C LYS A 37 8.11 8.23 -4.07
N TRP A 38 7.34 7.61 -3.19
CA TRP A 38 6.43 8.33 -2.31
C TRP A 38 7.20 9.20 -1.30
N LEU A 39 8.26 8.67 -0.67
CA LEU A 39 9.10 9.41 0.28
C LEU A 39 9.86 10.59 -0.35
N ASP A 40 10.16 10.53 -1.65
CA ASP A 40 10.76 11.65 -2.38
C ASP A 40 9.77 12.81 -2.57
N ARG A 41 8.46 12.55 -2.58
CA ARG A 41 7.39 13.58 -2.62
C ARG A 41 7.01 14.12 -1.25
N HIS A 42 7.20 13.31 -0.20
CA HIS A 42 6.86 13.63 1.19
C HIS A 42 8.12 13.67 2.08
N PRO A 43 9.05 14.62 1.86
CA PRO A 43 10.32 14.68 2.59
C PRO A 43 10.16 14.88 4.11
N GLU A 44 9.05 15.49 4.55
CA GLU A 44 8.66 15.63 5.95
C GLU A 44 8.44 14.27 6.64
N ILE A 45 7.96 13.28 5.89
CA ILE A 45 7.71 11.92 6.37
C ILE A 45 8.98 11.07 6.37
N ARG A 46 10.02 11.46 5.62
CA ARG A 46 11.28 10.70 5.50
C ARG A 46 11.94 10.43 6.86
N LYS A 47 11.82 11.36 7.81
CA LYS A 47 12.33 11.21 9.19
C LYS A 47 11.53 10.18 10.02
N ARG A 48 10.30 9.90 9.60
CA ARG A 48 9.34 8.97 10.21
C ARG A 48 9.25 7.64 9.48
N ARG A 49 10.23 7.30 8.62
CA ARG A 49 10.26 6.03 7.90
C ARG A 49 10.09 4.80 8.81
N LYS A 50 10.57 4.87 10.06
CA LYS A 50 10.40 3.81 11.08
C LYS A 50 8.94 3.60 11.52
N ASP A 51 8.07 4.59 11.35
CA ASP A 51 6.65 4.52 11.68
C ASP A 51 5.83 3.91 10.52
N ILE A 52 6.45 3.78 9.35
CA ILE A 52 5.85 3.16 8.17
C ILE A 52 5.82 1.65 8.35
N ARG A 53 4.67 1.06 8.09
CA ARG A 53 4.46 -0.38 8.10
C ARG A 53 4.00 -0.82 6.73
N VAL A 54 4.73 -1.79 6.19
CA VAL A 54 4.32 -2.57 5.03
C VAL A 54 3.63 -3.82 5.55
N VAL A 55 2.46 -4.11 5.01
CA VAL A 55 1.72 -5.35 5.25
C VAL A 55 1.56 -6.04 3.92
N SER A 56 1.96 -7.31 3.85
CA SER A 56 1.77 -8.15 2.67
C SER A 56 1.01 -9.42 3.03
N GLY A 57 0.25 -9.96 2.08
CA GLY A 57 -0.42 -11.23 2.20
C GLY A 57 -0.63 -11.88 0.84
N ARG A 58 -0.60 -13.21 0.81
CA ARG A 58 -0.76 -13.97 -0.45
C ARG A 58 -2.23 -14.11 -0.81
N TRP A 59 -2.59 -13.69 -2.01
CA TRP A 59 -3.97 -13.70 -2.50
C TRP A 59 -4.05 -14.43 -3.85
N THR A 60 -5.25 -14.89 -4.19
CA THR A 60 -5.55 -15.41 -5.53
C THR A 60 -6.55 -14.45 -6.17
N THR A 61 -6.17 -13.83 -7.28
CA THR A 61 -7.05 -12.95 -8.07
C THR A 61 -8.18 -13.74 -8.72
N GLU A 62 -9.20 -13.06 -9.25
CA GLU A 62 -10.31 -13.71 -9.98
C GLU A 62 -9.82 -14.54 -11.18
N ASP A 63 -8.72 -14.15 -11.82
CA ASP A 63 -8.09 -14.89 -12.92
C ASP A 63 -7.30 -16.14 -12.46
N GLY A 64 -7.38 -16.49 -11.17
CA GLY A 64 -6.62 -17.59 -10.59
C GLY A 64 -5.13 -17.28 -10.37
N LEU A 65 -4.72 -16.03 -10.56
CA LEU A 65 -3.33 -15.61 -10.34
C LEU A 65 -3.02 -15.54 -8.85
N LYS A 66 -2.02 -16.31 -8.41
CA LYS A 66 -1.47 -16.20 -7.05
C LYS A 66 -0.45 -15.07 -7.01
N THR A 67 -0.69 -14.06 -6.19
CA THR A 67 0.16 -12.86 -6.08
C THR A 67 0.17 -12.34 -4.65
N ASP A 68 1.14 -11.49 -4.32
CA ASP A 68 1.15 -10.78 -3.05
C ASP A 68 0.33 -9.49 -3.16
N VAL A 69 -0.60 -9.32 -2.23
CA VAL A 69 -1.29 -8.05 -1.99
C VAL A 69 -0.52 -7.30 -0.92
N ILE A 70 -0.07 -6.10 -1.26
CA ILE A 70 0.74 -5.25 -0.38
C ILE A 70 -0.05 -3.98 -0.06
N THR A 71 0.02 -3.52 1.19
CA THR A 71 -0.53 -2.23 1.62
C THR A 71 0.48 -1.54 2.50
N VAL A 72 0.58 -0.21 2.40
CA VAL A 72 1.47 0.59 3.25
C VAL A 72 0.69 1.61 4.02
N SER A 73 0.99 1.70 5.31
CA SER A 73 0.41 2.68 6.19
C SER A 73 1.45 3.25 7.15
N ILE A 74 1.25 4.47 7.59
CA ILE A 74 2.06 5.14 8.60
C ILE A 74 1.19 5.48 9.81
N THR A 75 1.78 5.52 11.00
CA THR A 75 1.08 6.05 12.19
C THR A 75 0.65 7.50 11.94
N ALA A 76 -0.59 7.85 12.26
CA ALA A 76 -1.11 9.20 12.06
C ALA A 76 -0.30 10.23 12.85
N GLY A 77 -0.03 11.37 12.23
CA GLY A 77 0.59 12.56 12.80
C GLY A 77 0.10 13.79 12.05
N ASP A 78 0.38 14.99 12.55
CA ASP A 78 -0.07 16.25 11.93
C ASP A 78 0.46 16.42 10.50
N ASP A 79 1.66 15.91 10.23
CA ASP A 79 2.35 15.89 8.94
C ASP A 79 1.69 15.00 7.87
N ILE A 80 0.76 14.12 8.25
CA ILE A 80 0.02 13.25 7.33
C ILE A 80 -1.50 13.31 7.57
N ALA A 81 -1.94 14.32 8.34
CA ALA A 81 -3.34 14.48 8.68
C ALA A 81 -4.15 14.91 7.44
N GLY A 82 -5.20 14.15 7.12
CA GLY A 82 -6.04 14.43 5.94
C GLY A 82 -5.42 14.02 4.61
N TYR A 83 -4.26 13.35 4.62
CA TYR A 83 -3.67 12.79 3.42
C TYR A 83 -4.60 11.77 2.74
N ASP A 84 -4.73 11.90 1.42
CA ASP A 84 -5.46 10.96 0.57
C ASP A 84 -4.47 10.25 -0.36
N PRO A 85 -4.37 8.90 -0.31
CA PRO A 85 -3.56 8.13 -1.24
C PRO A 85 -3.74 8.51 -2.71
N GLU A 86 -4.96 8.89 -3.11
CA GLU A 86 -5.27 9.20 -4.51
C GLU A 86 -4.43 10.33 -5.10
N GLN A 87 -3.89 11.22 -4.25
CA GLN A 87 -3.00 12.31 -4.66
C GLN A 87 -1.69 11.82 -5.29
N ASP A 88 -1.23 10.61 -4.91
CA ASP A 88 -0.01 9.98 -5.40
C ASP A 88 -0.30 8.65 -6.12
N ALA A 89 -1.53 8.50 -6.63
CA ALA A 89 -1.97 7.29 -7.31
C ALA A 89 -1.06 6.91 -8.48
N ASP A 90 -0.52 7.87 -9.20
CA ASP A 90 0.35 7.66 -10.36
C ASP A 90 1.62 6.84 -10.06
N ILE A 91 2.08 6.84 -8.80
CA ILE A 91 3.25 6.05 -8.38
C ILE A 91 2.95 4.54 -8.44
N TYR A 92 1.69 4.15 -8.20
CA TYR A 92 1.29 2.76 -8.02
C TYR A 92 0.02 2.39 -8.81
N GLU A 93 -0.45 3.25 -9.71
CA GLU A 93 -1.70 3.09 -10.48
C GLU A 93 -1.73 1.76 -11.24
N TYR A 94 -0.62 1.43 -11.92
CA TYR A 94 -0.46 0.17 -12.63
C TYR A 94 -0.68 -1.06 -11.72
N TRP A 95 -0.37 -0.91 -10.43
CA TRP A 95 -0.44 -1.97 -9.44
C TRP A 95 -1.71 -1.91 -8.57
N LYS A 96 -2.55 -0.87 -8.68
CA LYS A 96 -3.78 -0.73 -7.88
C LYS A 96 -4.60 -2.01 -7.96
N ALA A 97 -4.97 -2.52 -6.80
CA ALA A 97 -5.99 -3.56 -6.67
C ALA A 97 -7.36 -2.96 -6.99
N GLU A 98 -8.23 -3.73 -7.62
CA GLU A 98 -9.62 -3.33 -7.81
C GLU A 98 -10.34 -3.23 -6.45
N ASP A 99 -11.27 -2.27 -6.33
CA ASP A 99 -11.97 -1.98 -5.06
C ASP A 99 -12.68 -3.21 -4.46
N ARG A 100 -13.04 -4.18 -5.30
CA ARG A 100 -13.71 -5.44 -4.92
C ARG A 100 -12.87 -6.34 -4.00
N TYR A 101 -11.55 -6.19 -3.96
CA TYR A 101 -10.70 -6.88 -2.97
C TYR A 101 -10.86 -6.32 -1.54
N TRP A 102 -11.63 -5.23 -1.36
CA TRP A 102 -12.01 -4.66 -0.06
C TRP A 102 -13.33 -5.22 0.48
N THR A 103 -14.23 -5.69 -0.39
CA THR A 103 -15.53 -6.29 0.00
C THR A 103 -15.43 -7.81 0.17
N SER A 104 -14.85 -8.22 1.29
CA SER A 104 -15.24 -9.48 1.94
C SER A 104 -15.65 -9.10 3.35
N GLY A 105 -16.94 -9.27 3.66
CA GLY A 105 -17.54 -8.92 4.95
C GLY A 105 -16.99 -9.71 6.13
#